data_AF-A0A522YRS2-F1
#
_entry.id   AF-A0A522YRS2-F1
#
_cell.length_a   1.000
_cell.length_b   1.000
_cell.length_c   1.000
_cell.angle_alpha   90.00
_cell.angle_beta   90.00
_cell.angle_gamma   90.00
#
_symmetry.space_group_name_H-M   'P 1'
#
loop_
_entity.id
_entity.type
_entity.pdbx_description
1 polymer ?
#
loop_
_entity_poly.entity_id
_entity_poly.type
_entity_poly.pdbx_seq_one_letter_code
_entity_poly.pdbx_strand_id
1 'polypeptide(L)'
;MNLIELVREAGVVGAGGAGFPTHVKLAARVDTVLANGAECEPLLYSDQFVMESHADEIVDGLRLVMRQTGATRGLLCVKEKYHDAVARFEKLIAGEKGMELFLLGNFYPSGDEQVLVYETTGRIVPEAGIPLNVGVVVQNVATLANIARAAK
;
A
#
# COMPACT_ATOMS: atom_id res chain seq x y z
N MET A 1 -8.81 8.42 20.34
CA MET A 1 -8.99 8.77 18.93
C MET A 1 -8.97 7.51 18.11
N ASN A 2 -9.81 7.41 17.08
CA ASN A 2 -9.74 6.32 16.12
C ASN A 2 -8.58 6.55 15.12
N LEU A 3 -8.25 5.55 14.30
CA LEU A 3 -7.13 5.63 13.36
C LEU A 3 -7.28 6.80 12.37
N ILE A 4 -8.50 7.05 11.88
CA ILE A 4 -8.78 8.13 10.92
C ILE A 4 -8.47 9.50 11.54
N GLU A 5 -8.88 9.70 12.80
CA GLU A 5 -8.59 10.93 13.55
C GLU A 5 -7.08 11.13 13.74
N LEU A 6 -6.36 10.09 14.17
CA LEU A 6 -4.90 10.13 14.35
C LEU A 6 -4.16 10.48 13.06
N VAL A 7 -4.51 9.82 11.95
CA VAL A 7 -3.92 10.04 10.62
C VAL A 7 -4.23 11.45 10.11
N ARG A 8 -5.44 11.96 10.37
CA ARG A 8 -5.84 13.32 10.00
C ARG A 8 -5.07 14.37 10.80
N GLU A 9 -4.95 14.20 12.12
CA GLU A 9 -4.24 15.13 13.01
C GLU A 9 -2.74 15.15 12.73
N ALA A 10 -2.15 14.01 12.40
CA ALA A 10 -0.75 13.91 11.99
C ALA A 10 -0.49 14.50 10.57
N GLY A 11 -1.54 14.90 9.84
CA GLY A 11 -1.40 15.50 8.50
C GLY A 11 -0.90 14.52 7.44
N VAL A 12 -1.15 13.22 7.60
CA VAL A 12 -0.67 12.20 6.66
C VAL A 12 -1.44 12.29 5.34
N VAL A 13 -0.69 12.43 4.25
CA VAL A 13 -1.19 12.44 2.86
C VAL A 13 -0.57 11.30 2.05
N GLY A 14 -1.16 10.98 0.91
CA GLY A 14 -0.64 9.98 -0.02
C GLY A 14 0.71 10.40 -0.59
N ALA A 15 1.77 9.67 -0.22
CA ALA A 15 3.15 9.93 -0.62
C ALA A 15 3.52 9.38 -2.01
N GLY A 16 2.60 8.70 -2.70
CA GLY A 16 2.79 8.20 -4.08
C GLY A 16 2.57 9.26 -5.18
N GLY A 17 2.74 10.55 -4.87
CA GLY A 17 2.65 11.65 -5.84
C GLY A 17 1.34 12.44 -5.85
N ALA A 18 0.18 11.79 -5.66
CA ALA A 18 -1.12 12.47 -5.73
C ALA A 18 -1.41 13.42 -4.55
N GLY A 19 -0.77 13.23 -3.38
CA GLY A 19 -1.00 14.05 -2.19
C GLY A 19 -2.42 13.94 -1.61
N PHE A 20 -3.19 12.92 -2.01
CA PHE A 20 -4.58 12.77 -1.58
C PHE A 20 -4.67 12.57 -0.05
N PRO A 21 -5.65 13.18 0.64
CA PRO A 21 -5.78 13.02 2.09
C PRO A 21 -6.00 11.56 2.51
N THR A 22 -5.03 10.98 3.22
CA THR A 22 -5.03 9.55 3.53
C THR A 22 -6.23 9.14 4.39
N HIS A 23 -6.61 9.98 5.34
CA HIS A 23 -7.77 9.75 6.22
C HIS A 23 -9.10 9.56 5.44
N VAL A 24 -9.24 10.18 4.25
CA VAL A 24 -10.42 9.98 3.39
C VAL A 24 -10.43 8.59 2.79
N LYS A 25 -9.28 8.07 2.32
CA LYS A 25 -9.16 6.68 1.85
C LYS A 25 -9.44 5.67 2.97
N LEU A 26 -9.04 5.96 4.21
CA LEU A 26 -9.26 5.08 5.36
C LEU A 26 -10.73 4.97 5.81
N ALA A 27 -11.57 5.93 5.44
CA ALA A 27 -13.00 5.86 5.73
C ALA A 27 -13.76 4.85 4.84
N ALA A 28 -13.11 4.32 3.79
CA ALA A 28 -13.72 3.38 2.87
C ALA A 28 -13.91 1.98 3.48
N ARG A 29 -14.86 1.23 2.93
CA ARG A 29 -15.04 -0.20 3.17
C ARG A 29 -14.65 -0.97 1.92
N VAL A 30 -13.67 -1.86 2.04
CA VAL A 30 -13.12 -2.64 0.92
C VAL A 30 -12.75 -4.05 1.37
N ASP A 31 -12.62 -4.98 0.43
CA ASP A 31 -12.19 -6.35 0.72
C ASP A 31 -10.67 -6.54 0.59
N THR A 32 -10.00 -5.67 -0.19
CA THR A 32 -8.57 -5.77 -0.49
C THR A 32 -7.84 -4.44 -0.26
N VAL A 33 -6.65 -4.49 0.35
CA VAL A 33 -5.72 -3.35 0.46
C VAL A 33 -4.41 -3.69 -0.24
N LEU A 34 -3.94 -2.80 -1.11
CA LEU A 34 -2.67 -2.94 -1.84
C LEU A 34 -1.66 -1.93 -1.28
N ALA A 35 -0.52 -2.45 -0.81
CA ALA A 35 0.67 -1.66 -0.50
C ALA A 35 1.52 -1.55 -1.76
N ASN A 36 1.44 -0.40 -2.43
CA ASN A 36 2.15 -0.11 -3.66
C ASN A 36 3.62 0.27 -3.36
N GLY A 37 4.53 -0.68 -3.57
CA GLY A 37 5.98 -0.51 -3.54
C GLY A 37 6.61 -0.51 -4.93
N ALA A 38 5.82 -0.30 -5.99
CA ALA A 38 6.27 -0.32 -7.38
C ALA A 38 6.66 1.09 -7.86
N GLU A 39 7.76 1.63 -7.32
CA GLU A 39 8.33 2.91 -7.77
C GLU A 39 8.83 2.80 -9.23
N CYS A 40 8.23 3.57 -10.13
CA CYS A 40 8.46 3.45 -11.57
C CYS A 40 9.10 4.69 -12.19
N GLU A 41 9.10 5.79 -11.46
CA GLU A 41 9.64 7.08 -11.83
C GLU A 41 11.17 6.99 -11.96
N PRO A 42 11.74 7.40 -13.11
CA PRO A 42 13.18 7.39 -13.30
C PRO A 42 13.92 8.16 -12.20
N LEU A 43 15.04 7.61 -11.74
CA LEU A 43 15.93 8.19 -10.72
C LEU A 43 15.38 8.27 -9.29
N LEU A 44 14.12 7.87 -9.05
CA LEU A 44 13.60 7.73 -7.70
C LEU A 44 13.95 6.35 -7.12
N TYR A 45 14.37 6.37 -5.86
CA TYR A 45 14.71 5.20 -5.04
C TYR A 45 14.13 5.32 -3.63
N SER A 46 13.27 6.32 -3.42
CA SER A 46 12.77 6.70 -2.10
C SER A 46 11.94 5.59 -1.46
N ASP A 47 11.00 5.02 -2.22
CA ASP A 47 10.17 3.93 -1.72
C ASP A 47 11.00 2.66 -1.50
N GLN A 48 12.01 2.42 -2.36
CA GLN A 48 12.96 1.30 -2.17
C GLN A 48 13.69 1.42 -0.83
N PHE A 49 14.26 2.59 -0.53
CA PHE A 49 14.92 2.82 0.76
C PHE A 49 13.96 2.70 1.95
N VAL A 50 12.72 3.17 1.81
CA VAL A 50 11.69 3.05 2.85
C VAL A 50 11.33 1.58 3.09
N MET A 51 11.16 0.78 2.04
CA MET A 51 10.92 -0.66 2.16
C MET A 51 12.08 -1.39 2.85
N GLU A 52 13.33 -1.05 2.52
CA GLU A 52 14.49 -1.69 3.13
C GLU A 52 14.69 -1.29 4.60
N SER A 53 14.47 -0.01 4.92
CA SER A 53 14.78 0.56 6.24
C SER A 53 13.62 0.46 7.24
N HIS A 54 12.37 0.43 6.75
CA HIS A 54 11.16 0.54 7.56
C HIS A 54 10.09 -0.51 7.20
N ALA A 55 10.51 -1.69 6.74
CA ALA A 55 9.62 -2.81 6.39
C ALA A 55 8.59 -3.13 7.49
N ASP A 56 9.02 -3.15 8.76
CA ASP A 56 8.15 -3.43 9.91
C ASP A 56 7.00 -2.42 10.00
N GLU A 57 7.31 -1.12 9.83
CA GLU A 57 6.32 -0.05 9.89
C GLU A 57 5.33 -0.10 8.72
N ILE A 58 5.78 -0.54 7.55
CA ILE A 58 4.92 -0.73 6.38
C ILE A 58 3.93 -1.87 6.64
N VAL A 59 4.40 -3.00 7.18
CA VAL A 59 3.56 -4.15 7.51
C VAL A 59 2.55 -3.79 8.62
N ASP A 60 2.98 -3.06 9.64
CA ASP A 60 2.10 -2.55 10.68
C ASP A 60 1.04 -1.58 10.12
N GLY A 61 1.47 -0.67 9.25
CA GLY A 61 0.58 0.24 8.53
C GLY A 61 -0.45 -0.51 7.70
N LEU A 62 -0.03 -1.51 6.92
CA LEU A 62 -0.93 -2.34 6.13
C LEU A 62 -1.96 -3.05 7.03
N ARG A 63 -1.52 -3.63 8.14
CA ARG A 63 -2.40 -4.30 9.12
C ARG A 63 -3.43 -3.33 9.71
N LEU A 64 -3.02 -2.10 10.05
CA LEU A 64 -3.92 -1.06 10.55
C LEU A 64 -4.95 -0.66 9.50
N VAL A 65 -4.52 -0.44 8.25
CA VAL A 65 -5.42 -0.08 7.16
C VAL A 65 -6.42 -1.20 6.88
N MET A 66 -5.97 -2.46 6.82
CA MET A 66 -6.87 -3.61 6.64
C MET A 66 -7.95 -3.67 7.71
N ARG A 67 -7.58 -3.53 9.00
CA ARG A 67 -8.54 -3.52 10.11
C ARG A 67 -9.52 -2.34 10.01
N GLN A 68 -9.02 -1.16 9.66
CA GLN A 68 -9.83 0.05 9.56
C GLN A 68 -10.86 -0.06 8.43
N THR A 69 -10.46 -0.55 7.26
CA THR A 69 -11.34 -0.68 6.08
C THR A 69 -12.21 -1.93 6.14
N GLY A 70 -11.85 -2.92 6.95
CA GLY A 70 -12.51 -4.23 7.00
C GLY A 70 -12.01 -5.21 5.95
N ALA A 71 -10.90 -4.91 5.27
CA ALA A 71 -10.31 -5.79 4.27
C ALA A 71 -9.79 -7.08 4.90
N THR A 72 -10.08 -8.20 4.24
CA THR A 72 -9.57 -9.52 4.64
C THR A 72 -8.32 -9.93 3.87
N ARG A 73 -7.97 -9.19 2.81
CA ARG A 73 -6.79 -9.42 1.97
C ARG A 73 -5.93 -8.17 1.90
N GLY A 74 -4.63 -8.33 2.14
CA GLY A 74 -3.61 -7.28 2.07
C GLY A 74 -2.45 -7.76 1.23
N LEU A 75 -2.06 -7.00 0.21
CA LEU A 75 -0.93 -7.37 -0.65
C LEU A 75 0.19 -6.35 -0.54
N LEU A 76 1.40 -6.83 -0.29
CA LEU A 76 2.62 -6.08 -0.51
C LEU A 76 3.01 -6.24 -1.97
N CYS A 77 2.85 -5.19 -2.77
CA CYS A 77 3.10 -5.25 -4.20
C CYS A 77 4.45 -4.61 -4.50
N VAL A 78 5.44 -5.45 -4.82
CA VAL A 78 6.85 -5.06 -4.89
C VAL A 78 7.44 -5.56 -6.20
N LYS A 79 8.33 -4.80 -6.84
CA LYS A 79 9.03 -5.31 -8.03
C LYS A 79 9.95 -6.46 -7.64
N GLU A 80 9.95 -7.52 -8.44
CA GLU A 80 10.76 -8.72 -8.20
C GLU A 80 12.26 -8.42 -8.00
N LYS A 81 12.77 -7.40 -8.69
CA LYS A 81 14.17 -6.97 -8.60
C LYS A 81 14.57 -6.35 -7.25
N TYR A 82 13.61 -5.99 -6.38
CA TYR A 82 13.89 -5.39 -5.07
C TYR A 82 14.17 -6.48 -4.03
N HIS A 83 15.22 -7.27 -4.27
CA HIS A 83 15.50 -8.51 -3.54
C HIS A 83 15.57 -8.32 -2.01
N ASP A 84 16.17 -7.23 -1.54
CA ASP A 84 16.30 -6.96 -0.10
C ASP A 84 14.94 -6.64 0.55
N ALA A 85 14.10 -5.85 -0.12
CA ALA A 85 12.73 -5.56 0.34
C ALA A 85 11.86 -6.83 0.33
N VAL A 86 11.95 -7.62 -0.75
CA VAL A 86 11.24 -8.91 -0.89
C VAL A 86 11.57 -9.84 0.27
N ALA A 87 12.85 -10.11 0.53
CA ALA A 87 13.27 -11.02 1.58
C ALA A 87 12.82 -10.56 2.99
N ARG A 88 12.82 -9.24 3.24
CA ARG A 88 12.32 -8.66 4.48
C ARG A 88 10.83 -8.86 4.63
N PHE A 89 10.04 -8.54 3.60
CA PHE A 89 8.60 -8.69 3.66
C PHE A 89 8.18 -10.15 3.80
N GLU A 90 8.79 -11.08 3.08
CA GLU A 90 8.52 -12.52 3.22
C GLU A 90 8.68 -12.98 4.68
N LYS A 91 9.76 -12.55 5.34
CA LYS A 91 9.99 -12.88 6.74
C LYS A 91 8.95 -12.26 7.67
N LEU A 92 8.55 -11.01 7.42
CA LEU A 92 7.63 -10.28 8.31
C LEU A 92 6.19 -10.73 8.21
N ILE A 93 5.76 -11.16 7.03
CA ILE A 93 4.39 -11.66 6.82
C ILE A 93 4.30 -13.18 6.99
N ALA A 94 5.41 -13.87 7.31
CA ALA A 94 5.42 -15.30 7.56
C ALA A 94 4.43 -15.65 8.69
N GLY A 95 3.31 -16.29 8.33
CA GLY A 95 2.26 -16.70 9.28
C GLY A 95 1.15 -15.66 9.50
N GLU A 96 1.24 -14.48 8.89
CA GLU A 96 0.15 -13.49 8.90
C GLU A 96 -1.00 -13.96 8.00
N LYS A 97 -2.19 -14.14 8.59
CA LYS A 97 -3.37 -14.55 7.81
C LYS A 97 -3.92 -13.36 7.05
N GLY A 98 -4.09 -13.53 5.74
CA GLY A 98 -4.67 -12.51 4.86
C GLY A 98 -3.68 -11.47 4.35
N MET A 99 -2.39 -11.58 4.67
CA MET A 99 -1.33 -10.78 4.07
C MET A 99 -0.45 -11.65 3.17
N GLU A 100 -0.11 -11.14 1.99
CA GLU A 100 0.73 -11.84 1.02
C GLU A 100 1.63 -10.88 0.25
N LEU A 101 2.70 -11.41 -0.34
CA LEU A 101 3.62 -10.67 -1.20
C LEU A 101 3.24 -10.96 -2.66
N PHE A 102 3.10 -9.89 -3.46
CA PHE A 102 2.86 -9.97 -4.89
C PHE A 102 4.04 -9.35 -5.65
N LEU A 103 4.75 -10.19 -6.41
CA LEU A 103 5.93 -9.78 -7.17
C LEU A 103 5.50 -9.27 -8.55
N LEU A 104 5.82 -8.00 -8.82
CA LEU A 104 5.55 -7.35 -10.09
C LEU A 104 6.75 -7.47 -11.03
N GLY A 105 6.45 -7.57 -12.32
CA GLY A 105 7.45 -7.37 -13.36
C GLY A 105 8.04 -5.96 -13.34
N ASN A 106 9.24 -5.82 -13.90
CA ASN A 106 9.94 -4.53 -13.98
C ASN A 106 9.60 -3.77 -15.28
N PHE A 107 8.42 -3.18 -15.33
CA PHE A 107 7.98 -2.35 -16.46
C PHE A 107 7.26 -1.08 -15.99
N TYR A 108 7.25 -0.05 -16.82
CA TYR A 108 6.41 1.14 -16.62
C TYR A 108 5.10 0.96 -17.40
N PRO A 109 3.91 1.26 -16.84
CA PRO A 109 3.66 1.86 -15.52
C PRO A 109 3.11 0.85 -14.49
N SER A 110 3.91 -0.13 -14.03
CA SER A 110 3.40 -1.12 -13.04
C SER A 110 3.02 -0.55 -11.68
N GLY A 111 3.44 0.69 -11.37
CA GLY A 111 3.07 1.44 -10.18
C GLY A 111 1.79 2.27 -10.30
N ASP A 112 1.19 2.37 -11.50
CA ASP A 112 -0.12 3.02 -11.67
C ASP A 112 -1.20 2.22 -10.94
N GLU A 113 -2.11 2.91 -10.24
CA GLU A 113 -3.07 2.21 -9.38
C GLU A 113 -4.08 1.37 -10.16
N GLN A 114 -4.39 1.72 -11.41
CA GLN A 114 -5.30 0.92 -12.25
C GLN A 114 -4.62 -0.36 -12.72
N VAL A 115 -3.37 -0.25 -13.18
CA VAL A 115 -2.54 -1.40 -13.57
C VAL A 115 -2.34 -2.33 -12.37
N LEU A 116 -1.98 -1.77 -11.22
CA LEU A 116 -1.72 -2.53 -10.02
C LEU A 116 -2.96 -3.31 -9.53
N VAL A 117 -4.14 -2.69 -9.56
CA VAL A 117 -5.41 -3.36 -9.24
C VAL A 117 -5.68 -4.50 -10.22
N TYR A 118 -5.48 -4.28 -11.51
CA TYR A 118 -5.69 -5.32 -12.51
C TYR A 118 -4.73 -6.51 -12.32
N GLU A 119 -3.42 -6.27 -12.16
CA GLU A 119 -2.42 -7.32 -11.99
C GLU A 119 -2.65 -8.16 -10.72
N THR A 120 -3.11 -7.52 -9.63
CA THR A 120 -3.25 -8.19 -8.32
C THR A 120 -4.62 -8.84 -8.08
N THR A 121 -5.68 -8.32 -8.71
CA THR A 121 -7.06 -8.77 -8.46
C THR A 121 -7.83 -9.16 -9.72
N GLY A 122 -7.33 -8.87 -10.91
CA GLY A 122 -8.05 -9.04 -12.19
C GLY A 122 -9.25 -8.10 -12.35
N ARG A 123 -9.38 -7.08 -11.50
CA ARG A 123 -10.51 -6.14 -11.52
C ARG A 123 -10.14 -4.95 -12.41
N ILE A 124 -11.11 -4.46 -13.18
CA ILE A 124 -10.92 -3.29 -14.05
C ILE A 124 -11.58 -2.09 -13.37
N VAL A 125 -10.79 -1.06 -13.08
CA VAL A 125 -11.31 0.22 -12.59
C VAL A 125 -12.12 0.87 -13.73
N PRO A 126 -13.39 1.28 -13.51
CA PRO A 126 -14.18 1.95 -14.54
C PRO A 126 -13.53 3.24 -15.04
N GLU A 127 -13.87 3.65 -16.25
CA GLU A 127 -13.42 4.94 -16.79
C GLU A 127 -13.79 6.09 -15.84
N ALA A 128 -12.82 6.98 -15.57
CA ALA A 128 -12.92 8.06 -14.59
C ALA A 128 -13.26 7.61 -13.14
N GLY A 129 -13.21 6.31 -12.87
CA GLY A 129 -13.39 5.72 -11.55
C GLY A 129 -12.08 5.64 -10.77
N ILE A 130 -12.20 5.14 -9.54
CA ILE A 130 -11.09 4.93 -8.61
C ILE A 130 -11.10 3.51 -8.07
N PRO A 131 -9.98 2.97 -7.55
CA PRO A 131 -9.91 1.62 -6.98
C PRO A 131 -11.02 1.27 -5.98
N LEU A 132 -11.54 2.25 -5.23
CA LEU A 132 -12.64 2.04 -4.29
C LEU A 132 -13.91 1.51 -4.98
N ASN A 133 -14.16 1.89 -6.24
CA ASN A 133 -15.33 1.42 -6.99
C ASN A 133 -15.28 -0.08 -7.30
N VAL A 134 -14.12 -0.70 -7.16
CA VAL A 134 -13.94 -2.14 -7.33
C VAL A 134 -13.51 -2.84 -6.05
N GLY A 135 -13.77 -2.23 -4.89
CA GLY A 135 -13.53 -2.86 -3.58
C GLY A 135 -12.05 -2.93 -3.20
N VAL A 136 -11.21 -2.01 -3.69
CA VAL A 136 -9.77 -1.99 -3.42
C VAL A 136 -9.33 -0.62 -2.90
N VAL A 137 -8.45 -0.61 -1.90
CA VAL A 137 -7.70 0.60 -1.50
C VAL A 137 -6.22 0.39 -1.83
N VAL A 138 -5.66 1.31 -2.61
CA VAL A 138 -4.22 1.36 -2.89
C VAL A 138 -3.57 2.43 -2.00
N GLN A 139 -2.53 2.05 -1.27
CA GLN A 139 -1.68 2.92 -0.47
C GLN A 139 -0.22 2.75 -0.87
N ASN A 140 0.49 3.85 -1.07
CA ASN A 140 1.94 3.81 -1.26
C ASN A 140 2.64 3.35 0.04
N VAL A 141 3.76 2.64 -0.08
CA VAL A 141 4.52 2.08 1.05
C VAL A 141 4.97 3.14 2.07
N ALA A 142 5.47 4.30 1.65
CA ALA A 142 5.82 5.37 2.57
C ALA A 142 4.59 5.95 3.29
N THR A 143 3.42 5.96 2.63
CA THR A 143 2.16 6.34 3.26
C THR A 143 1.80 5.38 4.40
N LEU A 144 1.98 4.07 4.20
CA LEU A 144 1.71 3.06 5.22
C LEU A 144 2.64 3.21 6.43
N ALA A 145 3.94 3.42 6.21
CA ALA A 145 4.87 3.70 7.29
C ALA A 145 4.45 4.94 8.10
N ASN A 146 4.00 6.00 7.42
CA ASN A 146 3.51 7.22 8.08
C ASN A 146 2.19 6.99 8.86
N ILE A 147 1.29 6.14 8.37
CA ILE A 147 0.09 5.72 9.13
C ILE A 147 0.50 4.98 10.41
N ALA A 148 1.45 4.06 10.33
CA ALA A 148 1.94 3.33 11.50
C ALA A 148 2.55 4.27 12.55
N ARG A 149 3.34 5.27 12.10
CA ARG A 149 3.92 6.30 12.98
C ARG A 149 2.86 7.17 13.65
N ALA A 150 1.80 7.54 12.92
CA ALA A 150 0.70 8.34 13.48
C ALA A 150 -0.14 7.57 14.52
N ALA A 151 -0.10 6.24 14.49
CA ALA A 151 -0.83 5.37 15.42
C ALA A 151 -0.03 4.99 16.69
N LYS A 152 1.24 5.40 16.78
CA LYS A 152 2.09 5.23 17.98
C LYS A 152 1.88 6.38 18.95
#